data_AF-A0A2N6CY23-F1
#
_entry.id   AF-A0A2N6CY23-F1
#
_cell.length_a   1.000
_cell.length_b   1.000
_cell.length_c   1.000
_cell.angle_alpha   90.00
_cell.angle_beta   90.00
_cell.angle_gamma   90.00
#
_symmetry.space_group_name_H-M   'P 1'
#
loop_
_entity.id
_entity.type
_entity.pdbx_description
1 polymer ?
#
loop_
_entity_poly.entity_id
_entity_poly.type
_entity_poly.pdbx_seq_one_letter_code
_entity_poly.pdbx_strand_id
1 'polypeptide(L)'
;MKYRSLLILGLAGSLFSLSGSAANPDDCDHPFTHGSEYNPQQLRQVAKKCDQTEIADLFYNRAYHTELLQKFQVLNRLQSHQPNHDLTHYHTQRIFIALSEAFAKRAWERGETQAIGQLNRQYDRSIEIAEYQLKGYDVLAAQTRQAPATP
;
A
#
# COMPACT_ATOMS: atom_id res chain seq x y z
N MET A 1 65.28 -2.88 14.32
CA MET A 1 64.07 -2.58 15.12
C MET A 1 63.46 -1.27 14.65
N LYS A 2 62.31 -1.30 13.98
CA LYS A 2 61.33 -0.21 13.87
C LYS A 2 60.07 -0.75 13.18
N TYR A 3 58.94 -0.41 13.76
CA TYR A 3 57.69 -1.16 13.75
C TYR A 3 56.89 -1.02 12.45
N ARG A 4 56.28 -2.14 12.04
CA ARG A 4 55.21 -2.25 11.06
C ARG A 4 53.94 -1.59 11.60
N SER A 5 53.41 -0.58 10.92
CA SER A 5 52.03 -0.12 11.11
C SER A 5 51.17 -0.67 9.97
N LEU A 6 50.54 -1.80 10.23
CA LEU A 6 49.52 -2.41 9.38
C LEU A 6 48.20 -1.66 9.61
N LEU A 7 47.77 -0.89 8.61
CA LEU A 7 46.49 -0.20 8.55
C LEU A 7 45.42 -1.24 8.19
N ILE A 8 44.75 -1.80 9.21
CA ILE A 8 43.55 -2.62 9.02
C ILE A 8 42.39 -1.66 8.80
N LEU A 9 42.11 -1.32 7.53
CA LEU A 9 40.84 -0.70 7.16
C LEU A 9 39.73 -1.72 7.41
N GLY A 10 38.93 -1.46 8.44
CA GLY A 10 37.70 -2.18 8.73
C GLY A 10 36.71 -2.01 7.59
N LEU A 11 36.63 -3.01 6.71
CA LEU A 11 35.45 -3.28 5.89
C LEU A 11 34.38 -3.92 6.81
N ALA A 12 33.81 -3.10 7.69
CA ALA A 12 32.51 -3.39 8.27
C ALA A 12 31.48 -3.14 7.15
N GLY A 13 31.32 -4.14 6.30
CA GLY A 13 30.18 -4.24 5.40
C GLY A 13 28.94 -4.28 6.26
N SER A 14 28.29 -3.13 6.40
CA SER A 14 26.95 -2.98 6.93
C SER A 14 26.02 -3.76 6.01
N LEU A 15 25.84 -5.04 6.34
CA LEU A 15 24.69 -5.82 5.96
C LEU A 15 23.47 -5.04 6.47
N PHE A 16 22.87 -4.23 5.59
CA PHE A 16 21.49 -3.81 5.74
C PHE A 16 20.65 -5.08 5.66
N SER A 17 20.51 -5.77 6.79
CA SER A 17 19.47 -6.75 6.99
C SER A 17 18.15 -6.00 6.87
N LEU A 18 17.61 -5.99 5.66
CA LEU A 18 16.19 -5.76 5.41
C LEU A 18 15.46 -6.88 6.14
N SER A 19 15.21 -6.69 7.42
CA SER A 19 14.32 -7.53 8.23
C SER A 19 12.88 -7.29 7.75
N GLY A 20 12.61 -7.68 6.51
CA GLY A 20 11.25 -7.80 6.03
C GLY A 20 10.66 -9.07 6.61
N SER A 21 9.69 -8.94 7.51
CA SER A 21 8.90 -10.05 8.01
C SER A 21 8.41 -10.91 6.84
N ALA A 22 8.79 -12.18 6.80
CA ALA A 22 8.38 -13.06 5.70
C ALA A 22 6.86 -13.24 5.74
N ALA A 23 6.23 -13.24 4.56
CA ALA A 23 4.79 -13.50 4.41
C ALA A 23 4.40 -14.84 5.07
N ASN A 24 3.59 -14.80 6.12
CA ASN A 24 3.16 -15.97 6.88
C ASN A 24 1.85 -16.52 6.26
N PRO A 25 1.73 -17.83 5.98
CA PRO A 25 0.44 -18.43 5.60
C PRO A 25 -0.75 -18.03 6.49
N ASP A 26 -0.51 -17.81 7.79
CA ASP A 26 -1.55 -17.40 8.75
C ASP A 26 -2.13 -15.99 8.48
N ASP A 27 -1.48 -15.18 7.64
CA ASP A 27 -1.97 -13.84 7.27
C ASP A 27 -3.28 -13.90 6.48
N CYS A 28 -3.56 -15.03 5.82
CA CYS A 28 -4.83 -15.24 5.11
C CYS A 28 -6.02 -15.42 6.08
N ASP A 29 -5.78 -15.99 7.26
CA ASP A 29 -6.81 -16.15 8.30
C ASP A 29 -6.97 -14.88 9.16
N HIS A 30 -5.93 -14.03 9.18
CA HIS A 30 -5.88 -12.81 9.95
C HIS A 30 -5.54 -11.59 9.07
N PRO A 31 -6.41 -11.23 8.10
CA PRO A 31 -6.10 -10.25 7.06
C PRO A 31 -5.87 -8.82 7.59
N PHE A 32 -6.13 -8.51 8.86
CA PHE A 32 -5.97 -7.16 9.42
C PHE A 32 -4.83 -7.02 10.43
N THR A 33 -3.99 -8.04 10.61
CA THR A 33 -2.95 -8.04 11.66
C THR A 33 -1.67 -7.34 11.22
N HIS A 34 -1.18 -7.63 10.01
CA HIS A 34 0.14 -7.15 9.53
C HIS A 34 0.07 -6.25 8.28
N GLY A 35 -1.13 -5.90 7.82
CA GLY A 35 -1.32 -5.26 6.50
C GLY A 35 -0.53 -3.97 6.26
N SER A 36 -0.25 -3.19 7.31
CA SER A 36 0.50 -1.92 7.22
C SER A 36 2.02 -2.06 7.35
N GLU A 37 2.51 -3.22 7.81
CA GLU A 37 3.94 -3.44 8.06
C GLU A 37 4.67 -4.03 6.84
N TYR A 38 3.91 -4.60 5.91
CA TYR A 38 4.44 -5.23 4.71
C TYR A 38 4.67 -4.24 3.57
N ASN A 39 5.79 -4.41 2.88
CA ASN A 39 6.04 -3.74 1.62
C ASN A 39 5.17 -4.37 0.49
N PRO A 40 5.02 -3.69 -0.67
CA PRO A 40 4.19 -4.20 -1.76
C PRO A 40 4.54 -5.61 -2.24
N GLN A 41 5.83 -5.97 -2.25
CA GLN A 41 6.25 -7.30 -2.70
C GLN A 41 5.83 -8.39 -1.71
N GLN A 42 5.95 -8.13 -0.41
CA GLN A 42 5.47 -9.04 0.65
C GLN A 42 3.95 -9.19 0.59
N LEU A 43 3.20 -8.10 0.41
CA LEU A 43 1.75 -8.15 0.24
C LEU A 43 1.35 -9.01 -0.96
N ARG A 44 2.01 -8.86 -2.11
CA ARG A 44 1.79 -9.72 -3.29
C ARG A 44 2.17 -11.18 -3.04
N GLN A 45 3.15 -11.46 -2.19
CA GLN A 45 3.50 -12.83 -1.80
C GLN A 45 2.42 -13.46 -0.91
N VAL A 46 1.84 -12.70 0.03
CA VAL A 46 0.69 -13.17 0.82
C VAL A 46 -0.50 -13.46 -0.09
N ALA A 47 -0.84 -12.53 -0.99
CA ALA A 47 -1.95 -12.68 -1.94
C ALA A 47 -1.87 -13.99 -2.74
N LYS A 48 -0.66 -14.36 -3.20
CA LYS A 48 -0.43 -15.61 -3.95
C LYS A 48 -0.64 -16.90 -3.15
N LYS A 49 -0.61 -16.82 -1.81
CA LYS A 49 -0.76 -17.97 -0.92
C LYS A 49 -2.17 -18.13 -0.39
N CYS A 50 -3.02 -17.12 -0.51
CA CYS A 50 -4.39 -17.19 -0.01
C CYS A 50 -5.31 -17.90 -1.00
N ASP A 51 -6.05 -18.91 -0.52
CA ASP A 51 -7.01 -19.66 -1.33
C ASP A 51 -8.33 -18.89 -1.54
N GLN A 52 -8.72 -18.05 -0.57
CA GLN A 52 -9.92 -17.22 -0.68
C GLN A 52 -9.63 -16.00 -1.55
N THR A 53 -10.40 -15.86 -2.64
CA THR A 53 -10.21 -14.80 -3.65
C THR A 53 -10.30 -13.40 -3.03
N GLU A 54 -11.29 -13.15 -2.19
CA GLU A 54 -11.50 -11.85 -1.56
C GLU A 54 -10.34 -11.44 -0.65
N ILE A 55 -9.72 -12.41 0.03
CA ILE A 55 -8.54 -12.17 0.87
C ILE A 55 -7.31 -11.90 0.00
N ALA A 56 -7.10 -12.71 -1.04
CA ALA A 56 -6.01 -12.52 -1.99
C ALA A 56 -6.08 -11.13 -2.64
N ASP A 57 -7.27 -10.73 -3.08
CA ASP A 57 -7.55 -9.43 -3.68
C ASP A 57 -7.27 -8.28 -2.70
N LEU A 58 -7.62 -8.43 -1.42
CA LEU A 58 -7.31 -7.43 -0.39
C LEU A 58 -5.81 -7.15 -0.29
N PHE A 59 -5.01 -8.21 -0.21
CA PHE A 59 -3.55 -8.07 -0.15
C PHE A 59 -2.97 -7.52 -1.45
N TYR A 60 -3.51 -7.91 -2.61
CA TYR A 60 -3.13 -7.36 -3.90
C TYR A 60 -3.43 -5.85 -3.99
N ASN A 61 -4.63 -5.45 -3.57
CA ASN A 61 -5.10 -4.07 -3.60
C ASN A 61 -4.31 -3.17 -2.63
N ARG A 62 -3.99 -3.66 -1.42
CA ARG A 62 -3.07 -2.98 -0.50
C ARG A 62 -1.69 -2.75 -1.12
N ALA A 63 -1.15 -3.77 -1.79
CA ALA A 63 0.15 -3.66 -2.46
C ALA A 63 0.11 -2.56 -3.52
N TYR A 64 -0.92 -2.60 -4.37
CA TYR A 64 -1.04 -1.68 -5.49
C TYR A 64 -1.31 -0.24 -5.03
N HIS A 65 -2.19 -0.04 -4.05
CA HIS A 65 -2.41 1.26 -3.43
C HIS A 65 -1.12 1.82 -2.82
N THR A 66 -0.32 1.00 -2.13
CA THR A 66 0.97 1.43 -1.58
C THR A 66 1.95 1.87 -2.67
N GLU A 67 2.02 1.15 -3.78
CA GLU A 67 2.84 1.53 -4.95
C GLU A 67 2.37 2.86 -5.57
N LEU A 68 1.06 3.07 -5.70
CA LEU A 68 0.49 4.34 -6.20
C LEU A 68 0.83 5.52 -5.29
N LEU A 69 0.68 5.34 -3.97
CA LEU A 69 1.06 6.34 -2.98
C LEU A 69 2.55 6.69 -3.08
N GLN A 70 3.43 5.71 -3.29
CA GLN A 70 4.86 5.95 -3.51
C GLN A 70 5.11 6.76 -4.79
N LYS A 71 4.39 6.47 -5.89
CA LYS A 71 4.49 7.24 -7.14
C LYS A 71 4.08 8.71 -6.93
N PHE A 72 2.98 8.97 -6.24
CA PHE A 72 2.57 10.34 -5.90
C PHE A 72 3.61 11.08 -5.08
N GLN A 73 4.22 10.43 -4.08
CA GLN A 73 5.29 11.05 -3.30
C GLN A 73 6.50 11.44 -4.17
N VAL A 74 6.86 10.60 -5.15
CA VAL A 74 7.96 10.89 -6.08
C VAL A 74 7.61 12.07 -6.99
N LEU A 75 6.42 12.06 -7.60
CA LEU A 75 5.96 13.14 -8.49
C LEU A 75 5.89 14.49 -7.76
N ASN A 76 5.35 14.49 -6.54
CA ASN A 76 5.32 15.66 -5.69
C ASN A 76 6.73 16.25 -5.46
N ARG A 77 7.73 15.43 -5.17
CA ARG A 77 9.12 15.91 -5.00
C ARG A 77 9.70 16.54 -6.26
N LEU A 78 9.24 16.12 -7.45
CA LEU A 78 9.69 16.66 -8.74
C LEU A 78 8.98 17.97 -9.11
N GLN A 79 7.74 18.16 -8.67
CA GLN A 79 6.95 19.38 -8.89
C GLN A 79 7.34 20.47 -7.87
N SER A 80 8.49 21.10 -8.06
CA SER A 80 9.00 22.11 -7.14
C SER A 80 8.32 23.49 -7.23
N HIS A 81 7.50 23.79 -8.25
CA HIS A 81 7.14 25.18 -8.61
C HIS A 81 5.65 25.48 -8.90
N GLN A 82 4.69 24.60 -8.55
CA GLN A 82 3.25 24.88 -8.74
C GLN A 82 2.40 24.47 -7.53
N PRO A 83 1.19 25.06 -7.35
CA PRO A 83 0.26 24.64 -6.31
C PRO A 83 -0.04 23.15 -6.43
N ASN A 84 0.20 22.45 -5.33
CA ASN A 84 0.35 21.01 -5.28
C ASN A 84 -0.97 20.31 -4.95
N HIS A 85 -1.88 20.32 -5.91
CA HIS A 85 -3.16 19.62 -5.80
C HIS A 85 -2.96 18.10 -5.62
N ASP A 86 -1.86 17.54 -6.14
CA ASP A 86 -1.48 16.13 -6.02
C ASP A 86 -1.25 15.70 -4.57
N LEU A 87 -0.65 16.56 -3.73
CA LEU A 87 -0.42 16.26 -2.32
C LEU A 87 -1.72 16.21 -1.51
N THR A 88 -2.66 17.12 -1.76
CA THR A 88 -3.97 17.07 -1.11
C THR A 88 -4.70 15.78 -1.48
N HIS A 89 -4.70 15.40 -2.76
CA HIS A 89 -5.32 14.17 -3.22
C HIS A 89 -4.68 12.92 -2.62
N TYR A 90 -3.35 12.88 -2.56
CA TYR A 90 -2.59 11.84 -1.87
C TYR A 90 -3.04 11.67 -0.41
N HIS A 91 -3.17 12.76 0.34
CA HIS A 91 -3.63 12.70 1.72
C HIS A 91 -5.08 12.25 1.85
N THR A 92 -5.97 12.73 0.98
CA THR A 92 -7.38 12.31 0.96
C THR A 92 -7.50 10.80 0.73
N GLN A 93 -6.77 10.24 -0.23
CA GLN A 93 -6.82 8.80 -0.50
C GLN A 93 -6.31 7.97 0.67
N ARG A 94 -5.21 8.38 1.30
CA ARG A 94 -4.69 7.72 2.50
C ARG A 94 -5.70 7.68 3.64
N ILE A 95 -6.35 8.81 3.91
CA ILE A 95 -7.34 8.91 4.98
C ILE A 95 -8.55 8.04 4.64
N PHE A 96 -9.06 8.12 3.41
CA PHE A 96 -10.22 7.35 2.98
C PHE A 96 -9.98 5.85 3.13
N ILE A 97 -8.88 5.33 2.58
CA ILE A 97 -8.54 3.90 2.68
C ILE A 97 -8.27 3.48 4.12
N ALA A 98 -7.60 4.31 4.94
CA ALA A 98 -7.37 3.98 6.34
C ALA A 98 -8.69 3.87 7.15
N LEU A 99 -9.65 4.75 6.87
CA LEU A 99 -10.98 4.67 7.49
C LEU A 99 -11.74 3.43 7.02
N SER A 100 -11.72 3.16 5.71
CA SER A 100 -12.29 1.96 5.09
C SER A 100 -11.75 0.68 5.71
N GLU A 101 -10.42 0.57 5.85
CA GLU A 101 -9.72 -0.53 6.53
C GLU A 101 -10.20 -0.70 7.98
N ALA A 102 -10.30 0.39 8.74
CA ALA A 102 -10.74 0.35 10.12
C ALA A 102 -12.19 -0.13 10.28
N PHE A 103 -13.10 0.32 9.42
CA PHE A 103 -14.48 -0.15 9.41
C PHE A 103 -14.60 -1.61 9.00
N ALA A 104 -13.89 -2.00 7.94
CA ALA A 104 -13.88 -3.38 7.46
C ALA A 104 -13.30 -4.34 8.50
N LYS A 105 -12.21 -3.96 9.18
CA LYS A 105 -11.65 -4.71 10.31
C LYS A 105 -12.69 -4.93 11.40
N ARG A 106 -13.38 -3.86 11.81
CA ARG A 106 -14.37 -3.95 12.88
C ARG A 106 -15.56 -4.84 12.51
N ALA A 107 -16.01 -4.80 11.26
CA ALA A 107 -17.09 -5.63 10.74
C ALA A 107 -16.65 -7.11 10.61
N TRP A 108 -15.45 -7.37 10.11
CA TRP A 108 -14.85 -8.70 10.05
C TRP A 108 -14.76 -9.35 11.43
N GLU A 109 -14.29 -8.63 12.44
CA GLU A 109 -14.23 -9.08 13.84
C GLU A 109 -15.62 -9.42 14.44
N ARG A 110 -16.71 -8.93 13.83
CA ARG A 110 -18.09 -9.28 14.19
C ARG A 110 -18.65 -10.46 13.40
N GLY A 111 -17.86 -11.05 12.50
CA GLY A 111 -18.27 -12.15 11.62
C GLY A 111 -18.97 -11.69 10.34
N GLU A 112 -18.93 -10.40 9.99
CA GLU A 112 -19.52 -9.88 8.76
C GLU A 112 -18.58 -10.16 7.56
N THR A 113 -18.68 -11.35 6.98
CA THR A 113 -17.77 -11.83 5.93
C THR A 113 -17.77 -10.96 4.66
N GLN A 114 -18.85 -10.22 4.39
CA GLN A 114 -18.96 -9.30 3.25
C GLN A 114 -18.08 -8.04 3.39
N ALA A 115 -17.55 -7.75 4.58
CA ALA A 115 -16.77 -6.55 4.84
C ALA A 115 -15.51 -6.45 3.96
N ILE A 116 -14.85 -7.58 3.70
CA ILE A 116 -13.63 -7.61 2.86
C ILE A 116 -13.98 -7.33 1.39
N GLY A 117 -15.06 -7.91 0.87
CA GLY A 117 -15.52 -7.61 -0.49
C GLY A 117 -15.90 -6.14 -0.67
N GLN A 118 -16.53 -5.52 0.35
CA GLN A 118 -16.81 -4.08 0.35
C GLN A 118 -15.53 -3.25 0.38
N LEU A 119 -14.54 -3.64 1.18
CA LEU A 119 -13.25 -2.99 1.24
C LEU A 119 -12.50 -3.07 -0.11
N ASN A 120 -12.52 -4.23 -0.78
CA ASN A 120 -11.89 -4.40 -2.09
C ASN A 120 -12.49 -3.44 -3.12
N ARG A 121 -13.83 -3.29 -3.16
CA ARG A 121 -14.47 -2.30 -4.05
C ARG A 121 -14.05 -0.86 -3.74
N GLN A 122 -13.84 -0.53 -2.47
CA GLN A 122 -13.35 0.80 -2.07
C GLN A 122 -11.89 1.00 -2.48
N TYR A 123 -11.07 -0.04 -2.41
CA TYR A 123 -9.72 -0.05 -2.95
C TYR A 123 -9.71 0.17 -4.45
N ASP A 124 -10.44 -0.64 -5.23
CA ASP A 124 -10.49 -0.58 -6.69
C ASP A 124 -10.85 0.83 -7.16
N ARG A 125 -11.88 1.41 -6.55
CA ARG A 125 -12.31 2.78 -6.85
C ARG A 125 -11.26 3.83 -6.50
N SER A 126 -10.60 3.70 -5.34
CA SER A 126 -9.56 4.64 -4.91
C SER A 126 -8.33 4.56 -5.83
N ILE A 127 -7.96 3.34 -6.22
CA ILE A 127 -6.93 3.03 -7.20
C ILE A 127 -7.26 3.65 -8.57
N GLU A 128 -8.49 3.49 -9.06
CA GLU A 128 -8.92 4.06 -10.34
C GLU A 128 -8.81 5.60 -10.33
N ILE A 129 -9.30 6.25 -9.26
CA ILE A 129 -9.20 7.70 -9.08
C ILE A 129 -7.72 8.13 -9.05
N ALA A 130 -6.88 7.42 -8.30
CA ALA A 130 -5.44 7.66 -8.22
C ALA A 130 -4.77 7.59 -9.59
N GLU A 131 -5.10 6.58 -10.39
CA GLU A 131 -4.54 6.43 -11.73
C GLU A 131 -4.96 7.55 -12.67
N TYR A 132 -6.24 7.95 -12.65
CA TYR A 132 -6.69 9.06 -13.49
C TYR A 132 -5.96 10.36 -13.14
N GLN A 133 -5.73 10.61 -11.85
CA GLN A 133 -4.97 11.77 -11.39
C GLN A 133 -3.51 11.73 -11.84
N LEU A 134 -2.83 10.59 -11.68
CA LEU A 134 -1.45 10.42 -12.15
C LEU A 134 -1.32 10.63 -13.67
N LYS A 135 -2.36 10.30 -14.44
CA LYS A 135 -2.41 10.49 -15.89
C LYS A 135 -2.84 11.91 -16.31
N GLY A 136 -3.19 12.79 -15.37
CA GLY A 136 -3.69 14.15 -15.64
C GLY A 136 -5.14 14.20 -16.13
N TYR A 137 -5.94 13.16 -15.89
CA TYR A 137 -7.35 13.06 -16.28
C TYR A 137 -8.29 13.47 -15.14
N ASP A 138 -8.12 14.69 -14.61
CA ASP A 138 -8.87 15.17 -13.44
C ASP A 138 -10.39 15.15 -13.63
N VAL A 139 -10.88 15.36 -14.85
CA VAL A 139 -12.31 15.27 -15.19
C VAL A 139 -12.83 13.84 -15.01
N LEU A 140 -12.08 12.83 -15.44
CA LEU A 140 -12.44 11.42 -15.27
C LEU A 140 -12.33 11.01 -13.79
N ALA A 141 -11.31 11.51 -13.08
CA ALA A 141 -11.18 11.31 -11.63
C ALA A 141 -12.39 11.89 -10.87
N ALA A 142 -12.87 13.08 -11.26
CA ALA A 142 -14.04 13.72 -10.65
C ALA A 142 -15.34 12.94 -10.92
N GLN A 143 -15.54 12.45 -12.14
CA GLN A 143 -16.70 11.60 -12.49
C GLN A 143 -16.71 10.29 -11.69
N THR A 144 -15.54 9.66 -11.55
CA THR A 144 -15.37 8.41 -10.79
C THR A 144 -15.68 8.59 -9.30
N ARG A 145 -15.46 9.78 -8.73
CA ARG A 145 -15.88 10.12 -7.35
C ARG A 145 -17.40 10.30 -7.18
N GLN A 146 -18.13 10.54 -8.26
CA GLN A 146 -19.58 10.78 -8.21
C GLN A 146 -20.39 9.52 -8.55
N ALA A 147 -19.77 8.55 -9.24
CA ALA A 147 -20.42 7.27 -9.57
C ALA A 147 -20.75 6.45 -8.29
N PRO A 148 -21.93 5.84 -8.15
CA PRO A 148 -22.15 4.83 -7.11
C PRO A 148 -21.20 3.65 -7.35
N ALA A 149 -20.67 3.05 -6.28
CA ALA A 149 -19.89 1.82 -6.41
C ALA A 149 -20.80 0.76 -7.04
N THR A 150 -20.47 0.29 -8.24
CA THR A 150 -21.24 -0.76 -8.90
C THR A 150 -21.22 -2.02 -8.04
N PRO A 151 -22.39 -2.66 -7.84
CA PRO A 151 -22.55 -3.83 -6.98
C PRO A 151 -21.75 -5.02 -7.46
#